data_AF-A0A9Q3PVT0-F1
#
_entry.id   AF-A0A9Q3PVT0-F1
#
_cell.length_a   1.000
_cell.length_b   1.000
_cell.length_c   1.000
_cell.angle_alpha   90.00
_cell.angle_beta   90.00
_cell.angle_gamma   90.00
#
_symmetry.space_group_name_H-M   'P 1'
#
loop_
_entity.id
_entity.type
_entity.pdbx_description
1 polymer ?
#
loop_
_entity_poly.entity_id
_entity_poly.type
_entity_poly.pdbx_seq_one_letter_code
_entity_poly.pdbx_strand_id
1 'polypeptide(L)'
;MYGIDLHNNKDRYSTIGDNKHQKFAFFPSKRQITVIKVAPVNLELERFKSEQLNKAEISLHLTDKQENELHSLLYDHRESFASDKEPLGASIGHEVDIILNIERPYPPLLRRPAYPASPNSREAMEIHIKTSRPWCNKESWP
;
A
#
# COMPACT_ATOMS: atom_id res chain seq x y z
N MET A 1 39.36 -3.41 21.59
CA MET A 1 39.01 -2.43 20.54
C MET A 1 39.73 -2.89 19.28
N TYR A 2 39.02 -3.38 18.26
CA TYR A 2 39.68 -3.94 17.07
C TYR A 2 39.90 -2.82 16.05
N GLY A 3 41.16 -2.46 15.82
CA GLY A 3 41.56 -1.56 14.74
C GLY A 3 41.83 -2.38 13.47
N ILE A 4 41.33 -1.91 12.33
CA ILE A 4 41.67 -2.43 11.00
C ILE A 4 42.61 -1.42 10.37
N ASP A 5 43.83 -1.84 10.07
CA ASP A 5 44.86 -0.98 9.50
C ASP A 5 45.06 -1.31 8.02
N LEU A 6 44.69 -0.37 7.15
CA LEU A 6 44.72 -0.52 5.69
C LEU A 6 45.92 0.24 5.11
N HIS A 7 46.99 -0.50 4.80
CA HIS A 7 48.19 0.07 4.19
C HIS A 7 48.09 0.03 2.67
N ASN A 8 48.09 1.20 2.03
CA ASN A 8 48.13 1.33 0.56
C ASN A 8 49.57 1.17 0.04
N ASN A 9 50.09 -0.06 0.08
CA ASN A 9 51.31 -0.42 -0.65
C ASN A 9 50.93 -1.29 -1.86
N LYS A 10 51.83 -1.43 -2.84
CA LYS A 10 51.63 -2.17 -4.09
C LYS A 10 51.06 -3.58 -3.88
N ASP A 11 51.35 -4.18 -2.71
CA ASP A 11 50.73 -5.41 -2.23
C ASP A 11 49.68 -5.08 -1.16
N ARG A 12 48.39 -5.30 -1.47
CA ARG A 12 47.28 -5.03 -0.54
C ARG A 12 47.23 -6.08 0.56
N TYR A 13 47.77 -5.77 1.74
CA TYR A 13 47.65 -6.58 2.93
C TYR A 13 46.88 -5.86 4.04
N SER A 14 46.10 -6.60 4.83
CA SER A 14 45.50 -6.13 6.08
C SER A 14 46.00 -6.93 7.27
N THR A 15 46.03 -6.28 8.43
CA THR A 15 46.29 -6.90 9.73
C THR A 15 45.03 -6.73 10.56
N ILE A 16 44.59 -7.77 11.28
CA ILE A 16 43.39 -7.72 12.13
C ILE A 16 43.84 -7.91 13.58
N GLY A 17 43.60 -6.91 14.43
CA GLY A 17 44.01 -6.92 15.84
C GLY A 17 45.46 -6.46 16.08
N ASP A 18 45.97 -6.62 17.30
CA ASP A 18 47.28 -6.11 17.72
C ASP A 18 48.50 -6.86 17.14
N ASN A 19 48.26 -7.97 16.42
CA ASN A 19 49.33 -8.83 15.93
C ASN A 19 49.85 -8.37 14.55
N LYS A 20 50.77 -7.39 14.56
CA LYS A 20 51.41 -6.79 13.37
C LYS A 20 52.13 -7.78 12.44
N HIS A 21 52.38 -9.01 12.90
CA HIS A 21 53.08 -10.03 12.12
C HIS A 21 52.15 -10.86 11.23
N GLN A 22 50.85 -10.91 11.52
CA GLN A 22 49.90 -11.70 10.73
C GLN A 22 49.28 -10.85 9.62
N LYS A 23 49.75 -11.04 8.38
CA LYS A 23 49.31 -10.31 7.20
C LYS A 23 48.35 -11.16 6.37
N PHE A 24 47.16 -10.62 6.08
CA PHE A 24 46.19 -11.22 5.18
C PHE A 24 46.27 -10.52 3.82
N ALA A 25 46.63 -11.26 2.76
CA ALA A 25 46.72 -10.71 1.42
C ALA A 25 45.34 -10.67 0.76
N PHE A 26 44.96 -9.52 0.20
CA PHE A 26 43.80 -9.43 -0.69
C PHE A 26 44.20 -9.94 -2.08
N PHE A 27 43.86 -11.18 -2.39
CA PHE A 27 43.94 -11.65 -3.75
C PHE A 27 42.85 -10.95 -4.59
N PRO A 28 43.19 -10.25 -5.67
CA PRO A 28 42.19 -9.79 -6.63
C PRO A 28 41.56 -11.03 -7.26
N SER A 29 40.43 -11.47 -6.72
CA SER A 29 39.63 -12.49 -7.38
C SER A 29 39.24 -11.92 -8.75
N LYS A 30 39.66 -12.58 -9.84
CA LYS A 30 39.18 -12.27 -11.20
C LYS A 30 37.70 -12.63 -11.40
N ARG A 31 36.96 -12.90 -10.31
CA ARG A 31 35.51 -12.99 -10.35
C ARG A 31 35.00 -11.58 -10.59
N GLN A 32 34.66 -11.30 -11.84
CA GLN A 32 33.75 -10.22 -12.16
C GLN A 32 32.49 -10.45 -11.32
N ILE A 33 32.34 -9.68 -10.25
CA ILE A 33 31.05 -9.54 -9.59
C ILE A 33 30.22 -8.80 -10.64
N THR A 34 29.39 -9.54 -11.38
CA THR A 34 28.33 -8.97 -12.18
C THR A 34 27.36 -8.31 -11.21
N VAL A 35 27.67 -7.07 -10.83
CA VAL A 35 26.68 -6.17 -10.26
C VAL A 35 25.70 -5.90 -11.39
N ILE A 36 24.68 -6.76 -11.49
CA ILE A 36 23.54 -6.52 -12.36
C ILE A 36 23.00 -5.17 -11.89
N LYS A 37 23.22 -4.12 -12.67
CA LYS A 37 22.50 -2.86 -12.52
C LYS A 37 21.05 -3.18 -12.86
N VAL A 38 20.32 -3.69 -11.87
CA VAL A 38 18.87 -3.76 -11.93
C VAL A 38 18.47 -2.30 -12.13
N ALA A 39 17.83 -2.00 -13.27
CA ALA A 39 17.18 -0.71 -13.47
C ALA A 39 16.37 -0.38 -12.20
N PRO A 40 16.20 0.89 -11.81
CA PRO A 40 15.40 1.22 -10.64
C PRO A 40 13.99 0.66 -10.86
N VAL A 41 13.73 -0.55 -10.37
CA VAL A 41 12.44 -1.19 -10.42
C VAL A 41 11.58 -0.34 -9.51
N ASN A 42 10.52 0.22 -10.07
CA ASN A 42 9.59 1.03 -9.31
C ASN A 42 8.89 0.12 -8.30
N LEU A 43 9.43 0.08 -7.08
CA LEU A 43 8.98 -0.82 -6.01
C LEU A 43 7.50 -0.61 -5.69
N GLU A 44 7.00 0.61 -5.85
CA GLU A 44 5.59 0.93 -5.62
C GLU A 44 4.68 0.36 -6.70
N LEU A 45 5.10 0.40 -7.97
CA LEU A 45 4.36 -0.21 -9.07
C LEU A 45 4.23 -1.73 -8.88
N GLU A 46 5.32 -2.39 -8.46
CA GLU A 46 5.30 -3.84 -8.20
C GLU A 46 4.43 -4.18 -6.99
N ARG A 47 4.46 -3.37 -5.93
CA ARG A 47 3.52 -3.51 -4.80
C ARG A 47 2.08 -3.36 -5.28
N PHE A 48 1.78 -2.33 -6.06
CA PHE A 48 0.45 -2.10 -6.62
C PHE A 48 -0.05 -3.30 -7.44
N LYS A 49 0.80 -3.86 -8.32
CA LYS A 49 0.47 -5.10 -9.06
C LYS A 49 0.14 -6.26 -8.10
N SER A 50 0.96 -6.49 -7.09
CA SER A 50 0.79 -7.61 -6.16
C SER A 50 -0.43 -7.49 -5.23
N GLU A 51 -0.78 -6.27 -4.82
CA GLU A 51 -1.85 -6.02 -3.84
C GLU A 51 -3.20 -5.79 -4.52
N GLN A 52 -3.23 -4.98 -5.58
CA GLN A 52 -4.47 -4.51 -6.21
C GLN A 52 -4.83 -5.32 -7.46
N LEU A 53 -3.84 -5.67 -8.29
CA LEU A 53 -4.09 -6.32 -9.58
C LEU A 53 -4.03 -7.85 -9.53
N ASN A 54 -3.57 -8.45 -8.44
CA ASN A 54 -3.49 -9.91 -8.30
C ASN A 54 -4.87 -10.61 -8.39
N LYS A 55 -5.95 -9.90 -8.03
CA LYS A 55 -7.33 -10.39 -8.16
C LYS A 55 -8.02 -9.89 -9.44
N ALA A 56 -7.34 -9.08 -10.25
CA ALA A 56 -7.93 -8.53 -11.45
C ALA A 56 -7.90 -9.58 -12.57
N GLU A 57 -9.05 -9.82 -13.19
CA GLU A 57 -9.14 -10.66 -14.39
C GLU A 57 -8.76 -9.82 -15.61
N ILE A 58 -7.46 -9.78 -15.92
CA ILE A 58 -6.92 -9.17 -17.13
C ILE A 58 -7.01 -10.18 -18.27
N SER A 59 -7.30 -9.72 -19.49
CA SER A 59 -7.52 -10.62 -20.62
C SER A 59 -6.24 -11.38 -21.01
N LEU A 60 -6.37 -12.68 -21.27
CA LEU A 60 -5.26 -13.54 -21.68
C LEU A 60 -4.75 -13.26 -23.10
N HIS A 61 -5.42 -12.39 -23.85
CA HIS A 61 -5.07 -12.01 -25.22
C HIS A 61 -4.10 -10.83 -25.30
N LEU A 62 -3.80 -10.20 -24.15
CA LEU A 62 -2.83 -9.11 -24.09
C LEU A 62 -1.42 -9.64 -24.27
N THR A 63 -0.62 -8.91 -25.04
CA THR A 63 0.83 -9.14 -25.11
C THR A 63 1.48 -8.56 -23.85
N ASP A 64 2.59 -9.13 -23.39
CA ASP A 64 3.36 -8.62 -22.23
C ASP A 64 3.61 -7.11 -22.25
N LYS A 65 3.83 -6.53 -23.44
CA LYS A 65 4.01 -5.08 -23.60
C LYS A 65 2.74 -4.29 -23.25
N GLN A 66 1.60 -4.74 -23.75
CA GLN A 66 0.31 -4.09 -23.53
C GLN A 66 -0.14 -4.25 -22.08
N GLU A 67 0.13 -5.40 -21.48
CA GLU A 67 -0.14 -5.62 -20.05
C GLU A 67 0.70 -4.68 -19.18
N ASN A 68 1.98 -4.50 -19.50
CA ASN A 68 2.83 -3.55 -18.77
C ASN A 68 2.39 -2.09 -18.96
N GLU A 69 1.97 -1.70 -20.17
CA GLU A 69 1.38 -0.38 -20.42
C GLU A 69 0.08 -0.19 -19.61
N LEU A 70 -0.81 -1.18 -19.60
CA LEU A 70 -2.02 -1.16 -18.80
C LEU A 70 -1.72 -1.00 -17.30
N HIS A 71 -0.77 -1.78 -16.78
CA HIS A 71 -0.35 -1.68 -15.39
C HIS A 71 0.20 -0.29 -15.05
N SER A 72 0.99 0.31 -15.94
CA SER A 72 1.48 1.68 -15.74
C SER A 72 0.34 2.69 -15.72
N LEU A 73 -0.60 2.60 -16.65
CA LEU A 73 -1.74 3.51 -16.75
C LEU A 73 -2.67 3.41 -15.53
N LEU A 74 -2.93 2.20 -15.05
CA LEU A 74 -3.73 1.98 -13.84
C LEU A 74 -3.04 2.51 -12.59
N TYR A 75 -1.72 2.38 -12.51
CA TYR A 75 -0.94 2.93 -11.40
C TYR A 75 -0.89 4.46 -11.41
N ASP A 76 -0.76 5.07 -12.59
CA ASP A 76 -0.75 6.53 -12.75
C ASP A 76 -2.09 7.15 -12.33
N HIS A 77 -3.20 6.45 -12.58
CA HIS A 77 -4.55 6.89 -12.23
C HIS A 77 -5.13 6.21 -10.97
N ARG A 78 -4.29 5.60 -10.13
CA ARG A 78 -4.74 4.81 -8.97
C ARG A 78 -5.66 5.57 -8.00
N GLU A 79 -5.46 6.89 -7.85
CA GLU A 79 -6.26 7.77 -6.97
C GLU A 79 -7.67 8.05 -7.52
N SER A 80 -7.91 7.78 -8.80
CA SER A 80 -9.24 7.94 -9.41
C SER A 80 -10.15 6.74 -9.12
N PHE A 81 -9.62 5.65 -8.58
CA PHE A 81 -10.37 4.46 -8.25
C PHE A 81 -10.64 4.40 -6.75
N ALA A 82 -11.83 3.92 -6.38
CA ALA A 82 -12.15 3.67 -4.98
C ALA A 82 -11.28 2.53 -4.44
N SER A 83 -10.66 2.75 -3.28
CA SER A 83 -9.91 1.72 -2.57
C SER A 83 -10.60 1.41 -1.24
N ASP A 84 -10.32 0.23 -0.68
CA ASP A 84 -10.79 -0.14 0.66
C ASP A 84 -10.33 0.86 1.75
N LYS A 85 -9.24 1.60 1.49
CA LYS A 85 -8.72 2.64 2.38
C LYS A 85 -9.34 4.03 2.14
N GLU A 86 -9.91 4.25 0.96
CA GLU A 86 -10.44 5.54 0.49
C GLU A 86 -11.77 5.30 -0.25
N PRO A 87 -12.88 5.14 0.50
CA PRO A 87 -14.17 4.87 -0.08
C PRO A 87 -14.73 6.11 -0.77
N LEU A 88 -15.58 5.86 -1.77
CA LEU A 88 -16.34 6.89 -2.47
C LEU A 88 -17.12 7.77 -1.49
N GLY A 89 -17.00 9.09 -1.63
CA GLY A 89 -17.82 10.05 -0.90
C GLY A 89 -17.14 10.76 0.27
N ALA A 90 -15.88 10.46 0.58
CA ALA A 90 -15.08 11.26 1.51
C ALA A 90 -14.50 12.54 0.86
N SER A 91 -15.24 13.14 -0.08
CA SER A 91 -14.87 14.40 -0.71
C SER A 91 -15.12 15.55 0.24
N ILE A 92 -14.03 16.14 0.76
CA ILE A 92 -14.07 17.32 1.62
C ILE A 92 -14.85 18.45 0.91
N GLY A 93 -15.78 19.09 1.61
CA GLY A 93 -16.54 20.24 1.09
C GLY A 93 -17.88 19.91 0.39
N HIS A 94 -18.29 18.64 0.34
CA HIS A 94 -19.64 18.24 -0.12
C HIS A 94 -20.57 17.89 1.04
N GLU A 95 -20.44 18.59 2.16
CA GLU A 95 -21.33 18.42 3.31
C GLU A 95 -22.74 18.94 2.94
N VAL A 96 -23.75 18.18 3.35
CA VAL A 96 -25.15 18.51 3.05
C VAL A 96 -25.83 18.94 4.34
N ASP A 97 -26.17 20.22 4.42
CA ASP A 97 -26.99 20.76 5.51
C ASP A 97 -28.46 20.43 5.28
N ILE A 98 -28.98 19.49 6.05
CA ILE A 98 -30.39 19.10 6.02
C ILE A 98 -31.15 19.92 7.07
N ILE A 99 -31.82 20.98 6.65
CA ILE A 99 -32.66 21.82 7.52
C ILE A 99 -34.09 21.27 7.54
N LEU A 100 -34.62 21.01 8.74
CA LEU A 100 -35.98 20.52 8.92
C LEU A 100 -36.98 21.68 9.04
N ASN A 101 -37.88 21.81 8.07
CA ASN A 101 -38.95 22.84 8.05
C ASN A 101 -40.16 22.48 8.93
N ILE A 102 -39.95 22.01 10.16
CA ILE A 102 -41.04 21.70 11.11
C ILE A 102 -40.84 22.46 12.43
N GLU A 103 -41.75 22.32 13.39
CA GLU A 103 -41.63 22.90 14.73
C GLU A 103 -41.47 21.78 15.77
N ARG A 104 -40.96 22.10 16.97
CA ARG A 104 -40.74 21.16 18.08
C ARG A 104 -42.03 20.42 18.48
N PRO A 105 -41.95 19.18 19.02
CA PRO A 105 -40.76 18.49 19.51
C PRO A 105 -40.05 17.60 18.46
N TYR A 106 -38.71 17.61 18.53
CA TYR A 106 -37.83 16.81 17.66
C TYR A 106 -37.11 15.71 18.44
N PRO A 107 -36.78 14.58 17.79
CA PRO A 107 -36.99 14.26 16.37
C PRO A 107 -38.45 13.90 16.04
N PRO A 108 -38.91 14.06 14.78
CA PRO A 108 -40.21 13.52 14.38
C PRO A 108 -40.23 12.02 14.68
N LEU A 109 -41.16 11.59 15.53
CA LEU A 109 -41.31 10.17 15.88
C LEU A 109 -41.44 9.35 14.59
N LEU A 110 -40.54 8.37 14.43
CA LEU A 110 -40.73 7.30 13.45
C LEU A 110 -42.11 6.69 13.72
N ARG A 111 -43.03 6.88 12.77
CA ARG A 111 -44.45 6.51 12.97
C ARG A 111 -44.62 5.03 13.31
N ARG A 112 -43.66 4.18 12.93
CA ARG A 112 -43.63 2.73 13.17
C ARG A 112 -42.19 2.23 13.30
N PRO A 113 -41.93 1.17 14.08
CA PRO A 113 -40.66 0.46 14.01
C PRO A 113 -40.48 -0.10 12.59
N ALA A 114 -39.22 -0.27 12.18
CA ALA A 114 -38.91 -0.99 10.95
C ALA A 114 -39.51 -2.41 11.02
N TYR A 115 -40.09 -2.87 9.92
CA TYR A 115 -40.58 -4.25 9.84
C TYR A 115 -39.43 -5.23 10.09
N PRO A 116 -39.68 -6.36 10.78
CA PRO A 116 -38.63 -7.34 11.01
C PRO A 116 -38.11 -7.85 9.67
N ALA A 117 -36.81 -7.75 9.48
CA ALA A 117 -36.15 -8.32 8.32
C ALA A 117 -36.14 -9.85 8.40
N SER A 118 -36.15 -10.52 7.25
CA SER A 118 -35.94 -11.98 7.20
C SER A 118 -34.57 -12.35 7.79
N PRO A 119 -34.38 -13.57 8.34
CA PRO A 119 -33.08 -14.00 8.87
C PRO A 119 -31.93 -13.79 7.88
N ASN A 120 -32.12 -14.22 6.63
CA ASN A 120 -31.12 -14.07 5.57
C ASN A 120 -30.83 -12.60 5.24
N SER A 121 -31.88 -11.76 5.19
CA SER A 121 -31.71 -10.32 4.95
C SER A 121 -30.96 -9.65 6.10
N ARG A 122 -31.21 -10.08 7.34
CA ARG A 122 -30.53 -9.55 8.52
C ARG A 122 -29.04 -9.88 8.50
N GLU A 123 -28.68 -11.12 8.19
CA GLU A 123 -27.28 -11.55 8.07
C GLU A 123 -26.52 -10.76 6.99
N ALA A 124 -27.12 -10.58 5.81
CA ALA A 124 -26.53 -9.78 4.75
C ALA A 124 -26.34 -8.31 5.15
N MET A 125 -27.34 -7.70 5.80
CA MET A 125 -27.24 -6.32 6.29
C MET A 125 -26.20 -6.18 7.41
N GLU A 126 -26.07 -7.15 8.30
CA GLU A 126 -25.09 -7.10 9.38
C GLU A 126 -23.65 -7.03 8.86
N ILE A 127 -23.35 -7.69 7.74
CA ILE A 127 -22.04 -7.58 7.07
C ILE A 127 -21.80 -6.13 6.66
N HIS A 128 -22.73 -5.52 5.92
CA HIS A 128 -22.59 -4.14 5.45
C HIS A 128 -22.52 -3.13 6.59
N ILE A 129 -23.33 -3.30 7.64
CA ILE A 129 -23.30 -2.43 8.82
C ILE A 129 -21.94 -2.53 9.52
N LYS A 130 -21.36 -3.74 9.66
CA LYS A 130 -20.04 -3.91 10.26
C LYS A 130 -18.95 -3.24 9.41
N THR A 131 -19.04 -3.34 8.08
CA THR A 131 -18.08 -2.71 7.15
C THR A 131 -18.20 -1.19 7.12
N SER A 132 -19.40 -0.62 7.26
CA SER A 132 -19.61 0.84 7.20
C SER A 132 -19.33 1.57 8.52
N ARG A 133 -19.45 0.90 9.67
CA ARG A 133 -19.23 1.49 11.02
C ARG A 133 -17.92 2.27 11.19
N PRO A 134 -16.75 1.78 10.76
CA PRO A 134 -15.48 2.52 10.89
C PRO A 134 -15.49 3.88 10.18
N TRP A 135 -16.31 4.03 9.14
CA TRP A 135 -16.44 5.27 8.36
C TRP A 135 -17.40 6.27 9.00
N CYS A 136 -18.41 5.80 9.72
CA CYS A 136 -19.33 6.68 10.45
C CYS A 136 -18.73 7.23 11.76
N ASN A 137 -17.79 6.51 12.39
CA ASN A 137 -17.24 6.85 13.70
C ASN A 137 -15.98 7.74 13.64
N LYS A 138 -15.69 8.40 12.51
CA LYS A 138 -14.70 9.47 12.47
C LYS A 138 -15.27 10.71 13.17
N GLU A 139 -15.36 10.65 14.50
CA GLU A 139 -15.41 11.84 15.34
C GLU A 139 -14.10 12.61 15.12
N SER A 140 -14.21 13.92 14.90
CA SER A 140 -13.16 14.87 14.47
C SER A 140 -12.76 14.79 12.99
N TRP A 141 -13.61 15.41 12.17
CA TRP A 141 -13.08 16.24 11.08
C TRP A 141 -12.59 17.55 11.73
N PRO A 142 -11.36 18.02 11.44
CA PRO A 142 -10.80 19.24 12.04
C PRO A 142 -11.59 20.50 11.69
#